data_AF-A0A367B5K3-F1
#
_entry.id   AF-A0A367B5K3-F1
#
_cell.length_a   1.000
_cell.length_b   1.000
_cell.length_c   1.000
_cell.angle_alpha   90.00
_cell.angle_beta   90.00
_cell.angle_gamma   90.00
#
_symmetry.space_group_name_H-M   'P 1'
#
loop_
_entity.id
_entity.type
_entity.pdbx_description
1 polymer ?
#
loop_
_entity_poly.entity_id
_entity_poly.type
_entity_poly.pdbx_seq_one_letter_code
_entity_poly.pdbx_strand_id
1 'polypeptide(L)'
;MSEHSEVRPDVVEAIVGVLKGGDAGELPSGATAEEKTAAKDRYLSEFVAERSKRDRQAQAWELLLTRSYDEPPTWQRIFDDLDPSVHTELGELYDALPAGAQEEYARRYGVPSTV
;
A
#
# COMPACT_ATOMS: atom_id res chain seq x y z
N MET A 1 -25.35 -5.14 34.20
CA MET A 1 -23.95 -5.49 33.93
C MET A 1 -23.82 -5.57 32.43
N SER A 2 -23.06 -4.68 31.81
CA SER A 2 -22.82 -4.76 30.37
C SER A 2 -21.84 -5.90 30.16
N GLU A 3 -22.35 -7.01 29.67
CA GLU A 3 -21.58 -8.11 29.12
C GLU A 3 -20.74 -7.54 27.99
N HIS A 4 -19.48 -7.19 28.30
CA HIS A 4 -18.48 -6.90 27.29
C HIS A 4 -18.22 -8.21 26.56
N SER A 5 -19.00 -8.47 25.51
CA SER A 5 -18.73 -9.53 24.56
C SER A 5 -17.38 -9.19 23.91
N GLU A 6 -16.32 -9.80 24.43
CA GLU A 6 -14.95 -9.52 24.02
C GLU A 6 -14.78 -9.92 22.54
N VAL A 7 -14.37 -8.96 21.71
CA VAL A 7 -14.12 -9.20 20.30
C VAL A 7 -12.89 -10.09 20.17
N ARG A 8 -13.08 -11.34 19.73
CA ARG A 8 -11.98 -12.30 19.57
C ARG A 8 -11.18 -11.98 18.30
N PRO A 9 -9.87 -11.68 18.39
CA PRO A 9 -9.07 -11.32 17.22
C PRO A 9 -9.03 -12.43 16.15
N ASP A 10 -8.90 -13.69 16.55
CA ASP A 10 -8.83 -14.82 15.62
C ASP A 10 -10.12 -14.96 14.77
N VAL A 11 -11.28 -14.65 15.37
CA VAL A 11 -12.58 -14.69 14.65
C VAL A 11 -12.66 -13.54 13.66
N VAL A 12 -12.22 -12.36 14.05
CA VAL A 12 -12.14 -11.19 13.18
C VAL A 12 -11.22 -11.47 11.98
N GLU A 13 -10.05 -12.07 12.23
CA GLU A 13 -9.09 -12.43 11.17
C GLU A 13 -9.65 -13.48 10.21
N ALA A 14 -10.33 -14.52 10.72
CA ALA A 14 -11.00 -15.51 9.88
C ALA A 14 -12.08 -14.86 8.98
N ILE A 15 -12.88 -13.94 9.53
CA ILE A 15 -13.90 -13.21 8.74
C ILE A 15 -13.23 -12.33 7.68
N VAL A 16 -12.14 -11.62 8.01
CA VAL A 16 -11.37 -10.83 7.04
C VAL A 16 -10.79 -11.72 5.93
N GLY A 17 -10.28 -12.91 6.27
CA GLY A 17 -9.77 -13.88 5.29
C GLY A 17 -10.82 -14.26 4.26
N VAL A 18 -12.05 -14.53 4.70
CA VAL A 18 -13.18 -14.82 3.79
C VAL A 18 -13.58 -13.61 2.97
N LEU A 19 -13.61 -12.40 3.53
CA LEU A 19 -13.89 -11.17 2.77
C LEU A 19 -12.85 -10.92 1.66
N LYS A 20 -11.61 -11.38 1.84
CA LYS A 20 -10.55 -11.35 0.82
C LYS A 20 -10.65 -12.47 -0.23
N GLY A 21 -11.69 -13.30 -0.17
CA GLY A 21 -11.92 -14.41 -1.11
C GLY A 21 -11.49 -15.79 -0.61
N GLY A 22 -11.19 -15.94 0.69
CA GLY A 22 -10.96 -17.23 1.33
C GLY A 22 -12.21 -18.11 1.43
N ASP A 23 -12.05 -19.34 1.92
CA ASP A 23 -13.13 -20.31 2.03
C ASP A 23 -14.10 -19.98 3.18
N ALA A 24 -15.39 -19.85 2.87
CA ALA A 24 -16.43 -19.61 3.87
C ALA A 24 -16.59 -20.78 4.86
N GLY A 25 -16.13 -21.99 4.51
CA GLY A 25 -16.08 -23.16 5.40
C GLY A 25 -15.12 -23.00 6.59
N GLU A 26 -14.17 -22.06 6.51
CA GLU A 26 -13.20 -21.77 7.58
C GLU A 26 -13.74 -20.80 8.64
N LEU A 27 -14.97 -20.29 8.47
CA LEU A 27 -15.58 -19.38 9.43
C LEU A 27 -15.91 -20.09 10.75
N PRO A 28 -15.49 -19.53 11.89
CA PRO A 28 -15.87 -20.06 13.19
C PRO A 28 -17.38 -19.91 13.41
N SER A 29 -18.01 -20.97 13.92
CA SER A 29 -19.40 -20.93 14.34
C SER A 29 -19.59 -19.98 15.52
N GLY A 30 -20.60 -19.12 15.47
CA GLY A 30 -20.93 -18.21 16.58
C GLY A 30 -20.16 -16.90 16.58
N ALA A 31 -19.76 -16.38 15.41
CA ALA A 31 -19.28 -15.01 15.28
C ALA A 31 -20.36 -13.99 15.70
N THR A 32 -20.02 -13.11 16.62
CA THR A 32 -20.93 -12.07 17.15
C THR A 32 -21.15 -10.93 16.15
N ALA A 33 -22.10 -10.04 16.42
CA ALA A 33 -22.33 -8.87 15.59
C ALA A 33 -21.15 -7.87 15.68
N GLU A 34 -20.55 -7.76 16.86
CA GLU A 34 -19.40 -6.92 17.15
C GLU A 34 -18.16 -7.40 16.38
N GLU A 35 -17.91 -8.71 16.36
CA GLU A 35 -16.79 -9.32 15.60
C GLU A 35 -16.95 -9.12 14.09
N LYS A 36 -18.15 -9.28 13.56
CA LYS A 36 -18.44 -9.01 12.14
C LYS A 36 -18.23 -7.54 11.78
N THR A 37 -18.59 -6.63 12.68
CA THR A 37 -18.38 -5.18 12.50
C THR A 37 -16.89 -4.86 12.50
N ALA A 38 -16.15 -5.35 13.50
CA ALA A 38 -14.70 -5.17 13.59
C ALA A 38 -13.97 -5.74 12.35
N ALA A 39 -14.39 -6.90 11.85
CA ALA A 39 -13.84 -7.50 10.64
C ALA A 39 -14.12 -6.66 9.38
N LYS A 40 -15.34 -6.13 9.25
CA LYS A 40 -15.70 -5.26 8.14
C LYS A 40 -14.90 -3.97 8.16
N ASP A 41 -14.77 -3.33 9.32
CA ASP A 41 -14.01 -2.09 9.47
C ASP A 41 -12.54 -2.33 9.13
N ARG A 42 -11.94 -3.41 9.66
CA ARG A 42 -10.56 -3.81 9.32
C ARG A 42 -10.39 -4.07 7.83
N TYR A 43 -11.27 -4.85 7.21
CA TYR A 43 -11.23 -5.14 5.78
C TYR A 43 -11.31 -3.85 4.95
N LEU A 44 -12.22 -2.94 5.28
CA LEU A 44 -12.36 -1.67 4.58
C LEU A 44 -11.13 -0.77 4.75
N SER A 45 -10.55 -0.69 5.95
CA SER A 45 -9.31 0.05 6.19
C SER A 45 -8.15 -0.50 5.38
N GLU A 46 -7.97 -1.83 5.35
CA GLU A 46 -6.93 -2.48 4.55
C GLU A 46 -7.16 -2.25 3.04
N PHE A 47 -8.42 -2.36 2.59
CA PHE A 47 -8.77 -2.10 1.19
C PHE A 47 -8.48 -0.65 0.76
N VAL A 48 -8.79 0.32 1.62
CA VAL A 48 -8.49 1.74 1.37
C VAL A 48 -6.98 1.98 1.36
N ALA A 49 -6.22 1.36 2.26
CA ALA A 49 -4.76 1.46 2.28
C ALA A 49 -4.15 0.88 0.99
N GLU A 50 -4.61 -0.29 0.53
CA GLU A 50 -4.16 -0.90 -0.72
C GLU A 50 -4.51 -0.06 -1.95
N ARG A 51 -5.71 0.55 -1.98
CA ARG A 51 -6.07 1.50 -3.04
C ARG A 51 -5.16 2.71 -3.04
N SER A 52 -4.98 3.35 -1.88
CA SER A 52 -4.10 4.51 -1.74
C SER A 52 -2.67 4.20 -2.18
N LYS A 53 -2.16 3.01 -1.83
CA LYS A 53 -0.86 2.53 -2.29
C LYS A 53 -0.79 2.41 -3.82
N ARG A 54 -1.79 1.81 -4.46
CA ARG A 54 -1.85 1.70 -5.93
C ARG A 54 -1.94 3.05 -6.62
N ASP A 55 -2.73 3.97 -6.07
CA ASP A 55 -2.88 5.33 -6.60
C ASP A 55 -1.53 6.07 -6.53
N ARG A 56 -0.80 5.97 -5.42
CA ARG A 56 0.56 6.54 -5.28
C ARG A 56 1.58 5.86 -6.20
N GLN A 57 1.49 4.55 -6.41
CA GLN A 57 2.33 3.83 -7.37
C GLN A 57 2.08 4.31 -8.80
N ALA A 58 0.82 4.54 -9.17
CA ALA A 58 0.47 5.09 -10.48
C ALA A 58 1.04 6.50 -10.65
N GLN A 59 0.88 7.37 -9.65
CA GLN A 59 1.47 8.71 -9.65
C GLN A 59 3.00 8.68 -9.79
N ALA A 60 3.68 7.81 -9.06
CA ALA A 60 5.12 7.62 -9.20
C ALA A 60 5.53 7.23 -10.63
N TRP A 61 4.77 6.32 -11.27
CA TRP A 61 5.04 5.93 -12.65
C TRP A 61 4.79 7.07 -13.65
N GLU A 62 3.76 7.88 -13.45
CA GLU A 62 3.49 9.06 -14.28
C GLU A 62 4.65 10.06 -14.23
N LEU A 63 5.26 10.25 -13.05
CA LEU A 63 6.44 11.11 -12.88
C LEU A 63 7.71 10.51 -13.48
N LEU A 64 7.88 9.19 -13.43
CA LEU A 64 9.10 8.51 -13.93
C LEU A 64 9.06 8.29 -15.45
N LEU A 65 7.90 8.07 -16.06
CA LEU A 65 7.73 7.74 -17.48
C LEU A 65 7.32 8.95 -18.32
N THR A 66 7.93 10.09 -18.06
CA THR A 66 7.64 11.36 -18.75
C THR A 66 8.12 11.39 -20.20
N ARG A 67 8.96 10.43 -20.60
CA ARG A 67 9.49 10.29 -21.96
C ARG A 67 9.52 8.85 -22.43
N SER A 68 9.32 8.69 -23.73
CA SER A 68 9.60 7.45 -24.43
C SER A 68 11.10 7.32 -24.69
N TYR A 69 11.65 6.14 -24.42
CA TYR A 69 13.04 5.80 -24.69
C TYR A 69 13.10 4.73 -25.78
N ASP A 70 14.04 4.88 -26.72
CA ASP A 70 14.25 3.91 -27.81
C ASP A 70 14.87 2.59 -27.31
N GLU A 71 15.61 2.65 -26.21
CA GLU A 71 16.14 1.50 -25.47
C GLU A 71 15.64 1.53 -24.03
N PRO A 72 15.52 0.39 -23.32
CA PRO A 72 15.16 0.37 -21.91
C PRO A 72 16.13 1.26 -21.10
N PRO A 73 15.64 2.36 -20.48
CA PRO A 73 16.51 3.31 -19.79
C PRO A 73 16.98 2.73 -18.45
N THR A 74 18.10 3.25 -17.94
CA THR A 74 18.53 2.99 -16.56
C THR A 74 17.85 3.98 -15.61
N TRP A 75 17.72 3.62 -14.33
CA TRP A 75 17.19 4.55 -13.30
C TRP A 75 18.00 5.83 -13.20
N GLN A 76 19.34 5.73 -13.33
CA GLN A 76 20.19 6.91 -13.39
C GLN A 76 19.79 7.84 -14.55
N ARG A 77 19.60 7.30 -15.76
CA ARG A 77 19.20 8.08 -16.93
C ARG A 77 17.82 8.70 -16.75
N ILE A 78 16.85 7.95 -16.23
CA ILE A 78 15.52 8.48 -15.91
C ILE A 78 15.67 9.69 -15.00
N PHE A 79 16.35 9.55 -13.86
CA PHE A 79 16.51 10.64 -12.89
C PHE A 79 17.29 11.84 -13.41
N ASP A 80 18.28 11.62 -14.30
CA ASP A 80 19.03 12.70 -14.97
C ASP A 80 18.14 13.50 -15.92
N ASP A 81 17.12 12.87 -16.51
CA ASP A 81 16.19 13.50 -17.46
C ASP A 81 14.98 14.17 -16.77
N LEU A 82 14.76 13.91 -15.47
CA LEU A 82 13.66 14.49 -14.71
C LEU A 82 13.91 15.97 -14.40
N ASP A 83 12.83 16.77 -14.41
CA ASP A 83 12.89 18.12 -13.89
C ASP A 83 13.23 18.10 -12.38
N PRO A 84 14.10 19.00 -11.88
CA PRO A 84 14.46 19.03 -10.46
C PRO A 84 13.27 19.14 -9.50
N SER A 85 12.17 19.76 -9.93
CA SER A 85 10.95 19.85 -9.12
C SER A 85 10.29 18.48 -8.85
N VAL A 86 10.44 17.53 -9.78
CA VAL A 86 9.90 16.16 -9.67
C VAL A 86 10.63 15.36 -8.59
N HIS A 87 11.89 15.68 -8.28
CA HIS A 87 12.67 14.95 -7.25
C HIS A 87 12.07 15.12 -5.84
N THR A 88 11.43 16.25 -5.54
CA THR A 88 10.74 16.44 -4.25
C THR A 88 9.51 15.54 -4.18
N GLU A 89 8.70 15.51 -5.23
CA GLU A 89 7.48 14.71 -5.29
C GLU A 89 7.76 13.20 -5.26
N LEU A 90 8.84 12.75 -5.91
CA LEU A 90 9.32 11.36 -5.79
C LEU A 90 9.74 11.00 -4.36
N GLY A 91 10.20 11.97 -3.56
CA GLY A 91 10.53 11.75 -2.15
C GLY A 91 9.28 11.50 -1.29
N GLU A 92 8.19 12.20 -1.56
CA GLU A 92 6.89 11.97 -0.90
C GLU A 92 6.28 10.62 -1.28
N LEU A 93 6.60 10.14 -2.49
CA LEU A 93 6.17 8.85 -3.02
C LEU A 93 7.20 7.74 -2.80
N TYR A 94 8.24 7.96 -2.00
CA TYR A 94 9.40 7.07 -1.92
C TYR A 94 9.02 5.60 -1.68
N ASP A 95 8.13 5.31 -0.73
CA ASP A 95 7.68 3.96 -0.39
C ASP A 95 6.77 3.33 -1.47
N ALA A 96 6.26 4.12 -2.41
CA ALA A 96 5.53 3.67 -3.60
C ALA A 96 6.41 3.54 -4.85
N LEU A 97 7.67 4.00 -4.83
CA LEU A 97 8.57 3.89 -5.97
C LEU A 97 8.94 2.42 -6.28
N PRO A 98 9.22 2.08 -7.55
CA PRO A 98 9.86 0.82 -7.90
C PRO A 98 11.22 0.68 -7.20
N ALA A 99 11.62 -0.54 -6.84
CA ALA A 99 12.83 -0.80 -6.04
C ALA A 99 14.10 -0.14 -6.61
N GLY A 100 14.37 -0.27 -7.91
CA GLY A 100 15.55 0.38 -8.49
C GLY A 100 15.46 1.91 -8.55
N ALA A 101 14.25 2.49 -8.56
CA ALA A 101 14.06 3.93 -8.42
C ALA A 101 14.28 4.38 -6.97
N GLN A 102 13.88 3.57 -5.97
CA GLN A 102 14.20 3.82 -4.56
C GLN A 102 15.71 3.82 -4.31
N GLU A 103 16.42 2.83 -4.85
CA GLU A 103 17.88 2.73 -4.74
C GLU A 103 18.58 3.95 -5.33
N GLU A 104 18.17 4.37 -6.53
CA GLU A 104 18.73 5.54 -7.19
C GLU A 104 18.38 6.85 -6.46
N TYR A 105 17.14 6.99 -5.97
CA TYR A 105 16.73 8.11 -5.14
C TYR A 105 17.60 8.18 -3.88
N ALA A 106 17.72 7.08 -3.15
CA ALA A 106 18.49 6.99 -1.92
C ALA A 106 19.98 7.28 -2.15
N ARG A 107 20.53 6.85 -3.29
CA ARG A 107 21.92 7.16 -3.68
C ARG A 107 22.15 8.65 -3.89
N ARG A 108 21.17 9.38 -4.46
CA ARG A 108 21.28 10.81 -4.79
C ARG A 108 20.94 11.73 -3.62
N TYR A 109 19.87 11.41 -2.90
CA TYR A 109 19.24 12.32 -1.92
C TYR A 109 19.19 11.74 -0.50
N GLY A 110 19.57 10.47 -0.31
CA GLY A 110 19.35 9.73 0.93
C GLY A 110 17.94 9.12 1.02
N VAL A 111 17.75 8.20 1.97
CA VAL A 111 16.43 7.62 2.25
C VAL A 111 15.61 8.69 2.99
N PRO A 112 14.45 9.10 2.48
CA PRO A 112 13.57 10.01 3.19
C PRO A 112 13.16 9.39 4.53
N SER A 113 13.23 10.18 5.60
CA SER A 113 12.62 9.83 6.88
C SER A 113 11.11 9.98 6.75
N THR A 114 10.46 9.14 5.96
CA THR A 114 9.00 9.11 5.93
C THR A 114 8.52 8.68 7.32
N VAL A 115 7.79 9.60 7.97
CA VAL A 115 7.10 9.43 9.26
C VAL A 115 5.82 8.66 9.04
#